data_AF-A0A0F9Y3C5-F1
#
_entry.id   AF-A0A0F9Y3C5-F1
#
_cell.length_a   1.000
_cell.length_b   1.000
_cell.length_c   1.000
_cell.angle_alpha   90.00
_cell.angle_beta   90.00
_cell.angle_gamma   90.00
#
_symmetry.space_group_name_H-M   'P 1'
#
loop_
_entity.id
_entity.type
_entity.pdbx_description
1 polymer ?
#
loop_
_entity_poly.entity_id
_entity_poly.type
_entity_poly.pdbx_seq_one_letter_code
_entity_poly.pdbx_strand_id
1 'polypeptide(L)'
;MINLYATQIESISIHRVGNKNKNEGVFLSEEPFRLNDETTGLLKEYFFKPFREKEENYYKLDNDVDVEFNELHKIVSQVFEDTSTAHINSKKIASLLFEQSNHPHIKSGEVYIALLSGLLLDNKKVDAIGIFKSELKHDFIQFEEKNSNLDIVIQQGININKLDKGCLIFNVDKEEGYKVLSVDSNKYDTKYWLENFLGVNPLSDDNFKTKNYLKFCQNFAKDVVLPAEDKQQEVLFMNRAVNHFAKNDSFEESTFLNEVMENPELIPEFKHYKTEKGPKYSIEDVSNFDIANKAVSDARKKIKNVINLDTNIQIKMDFINPESAEKYVEKGWDEEKQMYYYLVYFNKEQKS
;
A
#
# COMPACT_ATOMS: atom_id res chain seq x y z
N MET A 1 5.87 -6.04 -10.16
CA MET A 1 6.84 -4.97 -9.90
C MET A 1 6.64 -3.89 -10.93
N ILE A 2 6.36 -2.68 -10.45
CA ILE A 2 6.14 -1.52 -11.29
C ILE A 2 7.43 -0.69 -11.47
N ASN A 3 7.66 -0.16 -12.66
CA ASN A 3 8.68 0.84 -12.91
C ASN A 3 8.08 1.99 -13.74
N LEU A 4 8.16 3.20 -13.16
CA LEU A 4 7.56 4.43 -13.65
C LEU A 4 8.57 5.43 -14.23
N TYR A 5 9.87 5.10 -14.26
CA TYR A 5 10.91 6.06 -14.67
C TYR A 5 10.86 6.38 -16.16
N ALA A 6 10.47 5.42 -17.00
CA ALA A 6 10.36 5.57 -18.44
C ALA A 6 9.01 6.17 -18.89
N THR A 7 8.06 6.38 -17.96
CA THR A 7 6.69 6.80 -18.26
C THR A 7 6.66 8.13 -18.97
N GLN A 8 5.85 8.24 -20.02
CA GLN A 8 5.53 9.49 -20.72
C GLN A 8 4.10 9.92 -20.41
N ILE A 9 3.87 11.23 -20.39
CA ILE A 9 2.53 11.82 -20.30
C ILE A 9 2.16 12.23 -21.72
N GLU A 10 1.32 11.43 -22.38
CA GLU A 10 0.92 11.64 -23.78
C GLU A 10 -0.07 12.80 -23.90
N SER A 11 -1.00 12.87 -22.96
CA SER A 11 -1.92 13.99 -22.82
C SER A 11 -2.33 14.17 -21.37
N ILE A 12 -2.70 15.40 -21.02
CA ILE A 12 -3.19 15.72 -19.68
C ILE A 12 -4.34 16.72 -19.77
N SER A 13 -5.38 16.45 -19.00
CA SER A 13 -6.52 17.34 -18.82
C SER A 13 -6.62 17.74 -17.36
N ILE A 14 -6.74 19.05 -17.12
CA ILE A 14 -6.81 19.61 -15.78
C ILE A 14 -8.20 20.18 -15.58
N HIS A 15 -8.86 19.75 -14.52
CA HIS A 15 -10.19 20.19 -14.11
C HIS A 15 -10.15 20.63 -12.65
N ARG A 16 -11.24 21.18 -12.14
CA ARG A 16 -11.39 21.45 -10.71
C ARG A 16 -12.73 20.92 -10.24
N VAL A 17 -12.69 20.09 -9.20
CA VAL A 17 -13.86 19.44 -8.62
C VAL A 17 -14.11 20.04 -7.24
N GLY A 18 -15.31 20.59 -7.06
CA GLY A 18 -15.81 21.09 -5.80
C GLY A 18 -16.51 20.03 -4.95
N ASN A 19 -17.06 20.45 -3.81
CA ASN A 19 -17.91 19.66 -2.94
C ASN A 19 -19.36 20.17 -2.96
N LYS A 20 -20.30 19.26 -3.26
CA LYS A 20 -21.75 19.56 -3.31
C LYS A 20 -22.30 20.06 -1.97
N ASN A 21 -21.83 19.51 -0.86
CA ASN A 21 -22.26 19.90 0.49
C ASN A 21 -21.87 21.35 0.83
N LYS A 22 -20.80 21.86 0.19
CA LYS A 22 -20.29 23.23 0.35
C LYS A 22 -20.80 24.20 -0.72
N ASN A 23 -21.74 23.76 -1.57
CA ASN A 23 -22.20 24.51 -2.75
C ASN A 23 -21.07 24.93 -3.69
N GLU A 24 -20.00 24.13 -3.76
CA GLU A 24 -18.92 24.32 -4.72
C GLU A 24 -19.23 23.53 -5.99
N GLY A 25 -19.08 24.15 -7.17
CA GLY A 25 -19.34 23.49 -8.45
C GLY A 25 -18.14 22.71 -9.01
N VAL A 26 -18.33 22.18 -10.22
CA VAL A 26 -17.26 21.60 -11.05
C VAL A 26 -16.84 22.59 -12.14
N PHE A 27 -15.54 22.70 -12.39
CA PHE A 27 -14.97 23.46 -13.50
C PHE A 27 -14.27 22.50 -14.45
N LEU A 28 -14.78 22.41 -15.68
CA LEU A 28 -14.27 21.54 -16.73
C LEU A 28 -13.59 22.41 -17.79
N SER A 29 -12.27 22.30 -17.89
CA SER A 29 -11.48 22.96 -18.94
C SER A 29 -11.98 22.56 -20.33
N GLU A 30 -11.98 23.51 -21.26
CA GLU A 30 -12.48 23.31 -22.61
C GLU A 30 -11.55 22.43 -23.45
N GLU A 31 -10.24 22.56 -23.23
CA GLU A 31 -9.16 21.91 -23.98
C GLU A 31 -8.14 21.20 -23.07
N PRO A 32 -7.36 20.24 -23.59
CA PRO A 32 -6.24 19.64 -22.87
C PRO A 32 -5.16 20.67 -22.50
N PHE A 33 -4.45 20.42 -21.41
CA PHE A 33 -3.32 21.26 -21.04
C PHE A 33 -2.10 20.92 -21.89
N ARG A 34 -1.48 21.96 -22.49
CA ARG A 34 -0.30 21.81 -23.34
C ARG A 34 0.96 21.72 -22.48
N LEU A 35 1.55 20.53 -22.46
CA LEU A 35 2.80 20.27 -21.75
C LEU A 35 4.00 20.94 -22.43
N ASN A 36 4.99 21.30 -21.62
CA ASN A 36 6.35 21.64 -22.05
C ASN A 36 7.34 20.83 -21.20
N ASP A 37 8.63 20.89 -21.53
CA ASP A 37 9.65 20.06 -20.87
C ASP A 37 9.73 20.28 -19.36
N GLU A 38 9.64 21.54 -18.92
CA GLU A 38 9.69 21.91 -17.50
C GLU A 38 8.47 21.38 -16.73
N THR A 39 7.26 21.68 -17.22
CA THR A 39 6.02 21.23 -16.58
C THR A 39 5.92 19.71 -16.60
N THR A 40 6.39 19.05 -17.66
CA THR A 40 6.40 17.58 -17.76
C THR A 40 7.28 16.96 -16.69
N GLY A 41 8.50 17.47 -16.50
CA GLY A 41 9.41 16.98 -15.46
C GLY A 41 8.81 17.10 -14.06
N LEU A 42 8.24 18.27 -13.74
CA LEU A 42 7.61 18.52 -12.44
C LEU A 42 6.39 17.63 -12.20
N LEU A 43 5.51 17.48 -13.19
CA LEU A 43 4.30 16.66 -13.07
C LEU A 43 4.62 15.17 -12.93
N LYS A 44 5.61 14.65 -13.67
CA LYS A 44 6.05 13.25 -13.52
C LYS A 44 6.54 12.96 -12.11
N GLU A 45 7.36 13.85 -11.55
CA GLU A 45 7.86 13.67 -10.18
C GLU A 45 6.71 13.73 -9.17
N TYR A 46 5.85 14.74 -9.29
CA TYR A 46 4.67 14.94 -8.43
C TYR A 46 3.72 13.74 -8.46
N PHE A 47 3.42 13.21 -9.65
CA PHE A 47 2.48 12.10 -9.83
C PHE A 47 3.06 10.75 -9.40
N PHE A 48 4.32 10.45 -9.74
CA PHE A 48 4.84 9.09 -9.65
C PHE A 48 5.71 8.82 -8.42
N LYS A 49 6.24 9.85 -7.75
CA LYS A 49 7.01 9.66 -6.52
C LYS A 49 6.24 8.85 -5.45
N PRO A 50 4.96 9.14 -5.15
CA PRO A 50 4.22 8.39 -4.12
C PRO A 50 4.04 6.91 -4.45
N PHE A 51 3.95 6.55 -5.73
CA PHE A 51 3.81 5.15 -6.18
C PHE A 51 5.15 4.40 -6.18
N ARG A 52 6.29 5.11 -6.17
CA ARG A 52 7.63 4.52 -6.04
C ARG A 52 8.02 4.25 -4.59
N GLU A 53 7.54 5.08 -3.66
CA GLU A 53 7.92 5.04 -2.24
C GLU A 53 6.99 4.16 -1.38
N LYS A 54 5.71 4.04 -1.74
CA LYS A 54 4.72 3.26 -0.99
C LYS A 54 4.71 1.80 -1.46
N GLU A 55 4.30 0.90 -0.57
CA GLU A 55 4.09 -0.51 -0.92
C GLU A 55 3.01 -0.67 -1.99
N GLU A 56 3.27 -1.53 -2.97
CA GLU A 56 2.32 -1.89 -4.03
C GLU A 56 1.13 -2.65 -3.41
N ASN A 57 -0.03 -2.00 -3.27
CA ASN A 57 -1.30 -2.67 -3.06
C ASN A 57 -2.10 -2.52 -4.35
N TYR A 58 -2.27 -3.62 -5.08
CA TYR A 58 -3.06 -3.62 -6.30
C TYR A 58 -4.53 -3.79 -5.97
N TYR A 59 -5.34 -3.14 -6.78
CA TYR A 59 -6.80 -3.22 -6.77
C TYR A 59 -7.28 -3.57 -8.17
N LYS A 60 -8.56 -3.89 -8.29
CA LYS A 60 -9.28 -3.93 -9.57
C LYS A 60 -10.54 -3.07 -9.46
N LEU A 61 -10.95 -2.44 -10.57
CA LEU A 61 -12.29 -1.84 -10.63
C LEU A 61 -13.31 -2.97 -10.48
N ASP A 62 -14.37 -2.71 -9.75
CA ASP A 62 -15.38 -3.71 -9.43
C ASP A 62 -16.77 -3.09 -9.31
N ASN A 63 -17.77 -3.94 -9.31
CA ASN A 63 -19.16 -3.58 -9.06
C ASN A 63 -19.91 -4.81 -8.56
N ASP A 64 -20.91 -4.61 -7.69
CA ASP A 64 -21.66 -5.70 -7.07
C ASP A 64 -22.37 -6.65 -8.07
N VAL A 65 -22.67 -6.17 -9.28
CA VAL A 65 -23.34 -6.98 -10.32
C VAL A 65 -22.33 -7.54 -11.31
N ASP A 66 -21.59 -6.64 -11.97
CA ASP A 66 -20.58 -6.97 -12.97
C ASP A 66 -19.69 -5.74 -13.18
N VAL A 67 -18.40 -5.94 -13.39
CA VAL A 67 -17.44 -4.85 -13.60
C VAL A 67 -17.80 -3.95 -14.77
N GLU A 68 -18.50 -4.47 -15.77
CA GLU A 68 -19.05 -3.66 -16.87
C GLU A 68 -19.98 -2.56 -16.37
N PHE A 69 -20.60 -2.67 -15.19
CA PHE A 69 -21.45 -1.64 -14.60
C PHE A 69 -20.68 -0.58 -13.80
N ASN A 70 -19.38 -0.75 -13.55
CA ASN A 70 -18.55 0.29 -12.97
C ASN A 70 -18.41 1.47 -13.96
N GLU A 71 -18.90 2.65 -13.58
CA GLU A 71 -18.90 3.82 -14.47
C GLU A 71 -17.48 4.26 -14.86
N LEU A 72 -16.53 4.18 -13.92
CA LEU A 72 -15.14 4.51 -14.21
C LEU A 72 -14.54 3.52 -15.20
N HIS A 73 -14.80 2.22 -15.05
CA HIS A 73 -14.38 1.16 -15.98
C HIS A 73 -14.86 1.43 -17.42
N LYS A 74 -16.14 1.80 -17.58
CA LYS A 74 -16.69 2.19 -18.89
C LYS A 74 -15.93 3.37 -19.50
N ILE A 75 -15.69 4.41 -18.70
CA ILE A 75 -15.05 5.64 -19.18
C ILE A 75 -13.58 5.38 -19.57
N VAL A 76 -12.82 4.66 -18.74
CA VAL A 76 -11.41 4.36 -19.03
C VAL A 76 -11.26 3.40 -20.21
N SER A 77 -12.18 2.44 -20.36
CA SER A 77 -12.21 1.54 -21.54
C SER A 77 -12.35 2.32 -22.84
N GLN A 78 -13.22 3.34 -22.88
CA GLN A 78 -13.37 4.21 -24.07
C GLN A 78 -12.08 4.95 -24.40
N VAL A 79 -11.32 5.39 -23.40
CA VAL A 79 -10.03 6.07 -23.60
C VAL A 79 -8.96 5.12 -24.12
N PHE A 80 -8.93 3.87 -23.63
CA PHE A 80 -7.97 2.87 -24.12
C PHE A 80 -8.30 2.38 -25.53
N GLU A 81 -9.59 2.33 -25.90
CA GLU A 81 -10.03 1.98 -27.25
C GLU A 81 -9.75 3.10 -28.27
N ASP A 82 -9.96 4.36 -27.88
CA ASP A 82 -9.64 5.53 -28.70
C ASP A 82 -9.04 6.66 -27.85
N THR A 83 -7.72 6.77 -27.90
CA THR A 83 -6.95 7.76 -27.15
C THR A 83 -7.26 9.20 -27.54
N SER A 84 -7.82 9.45 -28.73
CA SER A 84 -8.23 10.81 -29.15
C SER A 84 -9.40 11.33 -28.29
N THR A 85 -10.15 10.43 -27.66
CA THR A 85 -11.26 10.77 -26.76
C THR A 85 -10.81 11.06 -25.32
N ALA A 86 -9.51 11.04 -25.03
CA ALA A 86 -8.98 11.21 -23.67
C ALA A 86 -9.54 12.46 -22.96
N HIS A 87 -9.62 13.60 -23.66
CA HIS A 87 -10.11 14.85 -23.08
C HIS A 87 -11.62 14.88 -22.84
N ILE A 88 -12.42 14.33 -23.76
CA ILE A 88 -13.88 14.30 -23.54
C ILE A 88 -14.22 13.34 -22.40
N ASN A 89 -13.49 12.24 -22.27
CA ASN A 89 -13.64 11.29 -21.18
C ASN A 89 -13.07 11.81 -19.86
N SER A 90 -12.03 12.66 -19.85
CA SER A 90 -11.54 13.30 -18.63
C SER A 90 -12.60 14.20 -17.99
N LYS A 91 -13.44 14.86 -18.81
CA LYS A 91 -14.60 15.63 -18.32
C LYS A 91 -15.60 14.71 -17.62
N LYS A 92 -15.87 13.53 -18.17
CA LYS A 92 -16.75 12.52 -17.54
C LYS A 92 -16.16 12.03 -16.21
N ILE A 93 -14.86 11.74 -16.15
CA ILE A 93 -14.16 11.34 -14.92
C ILE A 93 -14.28 12.43 -13.84
N ALA A 94 -14.03 13.69 -14.19
CA ALA A 94 -14.17 14.80 -13.24
C ALA A 94 -15.62 15.00 -12.77
N SER A 95 -16.60 14.83 -13.66
CA SER A 95 -18.02 14.84 -13.29
C SER A 95 -18.38 13.69 -12.35
N LEU A 96 -17.93 12.47 -12.63
CA LEU A 96 -18.12 11.31 -11.74
C LEU A 96 -17.54 11.58 -10.35
N LEU A 97 -16.32 12.11 -10.29
CA LEU A 97 -15.69 12.50 -9.03
C LEU A 97 -16.51 13.56 -8.28
N PHE A 98 -17.06 14.55 -8.99
CA PHE A 98 -17.95 15.56 -8.41
C PHE A 98 -19.24 14.95 -7.87
N GLU A 99 -19.83 13.97 -8.57
CA GLU A 99 -21.04 13.28 -8.13
C GLU A 99 -20.86 12.62 -6.76
N GLN A 100 -19.68 12.05 -6.53
CA GLN A 100 -19.33 11.39 -5.27
C GLN A 100 -18.84 12.36 -4.18
N SER A 101 -18.61 13.64 -4.50
CA SER A 101 -18.05 14.65 -3.59
C SER A 101 -19.12 15.31 -2.70
N ASN A 102 -19.75 14.52 -1.83
CA ASN A 102 -20.92 14.94 -1.02
C ASN A 102 -20.67 14.99 0.50
N HIS A 103 -19.49 14.59 0.97
CA HIS A 103 -19.15 14.56 2.40
C HIS A 103 -18.39 15.83 2.83
N PRO A 104 -18.68 16.46 4.00
CA PRO A 104 -18.05 17.73 4.42
C PRO A 104 -16.51 17.72 4.49
N HIS A 105 -15.90 16.55 4.74
CA HIS A 105 -14.44 16.40 4.80
C HIS A 105 -13.75 16.34 3.44
N ILE A 106 -14.50 16.10 2.35
CA ILE A 106 -13.93 16.15 1.00
C ILE A 106 -13.65 17.62 0.65
N LYS A 107 -12.44 17.91 0.19
CA LYS A 107 -12.02 19.27 -0.17
C LYS A 107 -12.14 19.49 -1.67
N SER A 108 -12.46 20.72 -2.06
CA SER A 108 -12.32 21.16 -3.45
C SER A 108 -10.85 21.10 -3.87
N GLY A 109 -10.61 20.93 -5.17
CA GLY A 109 -9.25 20.75 -5.66
C GLY A 109 -9.10 20.63 -7.16
N GLU A 110 -7.89 20.80 -7.64
CA GLU A 110 -7.50 20.49 -9.01
C GLU A 110 -7.41 18.98 -9.21
N VAL A 111 -7.91 18.51 -10.36
CA VAL A 111 -7.93 17.11 -10.77
C VAL A 111 -7.22 17.00 -12.10
N TYR A 112 -6.25 16.10 -12.17
CA TYR A 112 -5.42 15.85 -13.34
C TYR A 112 -5.74 14.47 -13.86
N ILE A 113 -6.15 14.38 -15.13
CA ILE A 113 -6.38 13.13 -15.82
C ILE A 113 -5.32 13.04 -16.92
N ALA A 114 -4.42 12.08 -16.80
CA ALA A 114 -3.29 11.91 -17.69
C ALA A 114 -3.38 10.57 -18.43
N LEU A 115 -3.22 10.61 -19.76
CA LEU A 115 -2.95 9.41 -20.54
C LEU A 115 -1.43 9.17 -20.50
N LEU A 116 -1.05 7.97 -20.10
CA LEU A 116 0.34 7.61 -19.81
C LEU A 116 0.77 6.43 -20.68
N SER A 117 2.01 6.47 -21.16
CA SER A 117 2.61 5.39 -21.94
C SER A 117 3.95 4.97 -21.38
N GLY A 118 4.41 3.76 -21.74
CA GLY A 118 5.76 3.30 -21.41
C GLY A 118 5.99 2.93 -19.95
N LEU A 119 4.92 2.72 -19.18
CA LEU A 119 5.01 2.15 -17.84
C LEU A 119 5.46 0.70 -17.95
N LEU A 120 6.24 0.22 -16.99
CA LEU A 120 6.62 -1.18 -16.91
C LEU A 120 5.88 -1.85 -15.75
N LEU A 121 5.04 -2.82 -16.06
CA LEU A 121 4.33 -3.66 -15.10
C LEU A 121 4.79 -5.11 -15.31
N ASP A 122 5.46 -5.69 -14.32
CA ASP A 122 6.01 -7.06 -14.40
C ASP A 122 6.89 -7.27 -15.66
N ASN A 123 7.75 -6.28 -15.92
CA ASN A 123 8.63 -6.17 -17.10
C ASN A 123 7.92 -6.08 -18.47
N LYS A 124 6.59 -5.94 -18.49
CA LYS A 124 5.83 -5.66 -19.71
C LYS A 124 5.56 -4.16 -19.82
N LYS A 125 5.76 -3.60 -21.01
CA LYS A 125 5.35 -2.22 -21.28
C LYS A 125 3.84 -2.17 -21.39
N VAL A 126 3.22 -1.27 -20.65
CA VAL A 126 1.77 -1.06 -20.60
C VAL A 126 1.46 0.43 -20.63
N ASP A 127 0.31 0.76 -21.21
CA ASP A 127 -0.28 2.10 -21.10
C ASP A 127 -1.17 2.17 -19.87
N ALA A 128 -1.40 3.39 -19.38
CA ALA A 128 -2.21 3.61 -18.20
C ALA A 128 -2.93 4.96 -18.25
N ILE A 129 -3.96 5.09 -17.41
CA ILE A 129 -4.60 6.36 -17.11
C ILE A 129 -4.26 6.72 -15.67
N GLY A 130 -3.71 7.91 -15.48
CA GLY A 130 -3.47 8.49 -14.17
C GLY A 130 -4.56 9.49 -13.80
N ILE A 131 -5.15 9.34 -12.61
CA ILE A 131 -6.09 10.32 -12.05
C ILE A 131 -5.47 10.84 -10.76
N PHE A 132 -5.21 12.13 -10.66
CA PHE A 132 -4.54 12.76 -9.53
C PHE A 132 -5.36 13.94 -9.02
N LYS A 133 -5.42 14.14 -7.71
CA LYS A 133 -6.17 15.23 -7.09
C LYS A 133 -5.33 15.93 -6.04
N SER A 134 -5.29 17.26 -6.11
CA SER A 134 -4.71 18.14 -5.09
C SER A 134 -5.81 18.87 -4.34
N GLU A 135 -5.83 18.72 -3.02
CA GLU A 135 -6.84 19.28 -2.10
C GLU A 135 -6.28 20.40 -1.23
N LEU A 136 -4.96 20.48 -1.12
CA LEU A 136 -4.27 21.42 -0.24
C LEU A 136 -3.44 22.41 -1.05
N LYS A 137 -3.70 23.70 -0.78
CA LYS A 137 -2.81 24.80 -1.16
C LYS A 137 -2.05 25.28 0.05
N HIS A 138 -0.81 25.66 -0.17
CA HIS A 138 0.09 26.21 0.83
C HIS A 138 0.48 27.62 0.42
N ASP A 139 0.57 28.49 1.42
CA ASP A 139 1.18 29.80 1.24
C ASP A 139 2.68 29.61 1.00
N PHE A 140 3.21 30.27 -0.02
CA PHE A 140 4.64 30.38 -0.27
C PHE A 140 5.01 31.85 -0.46
N ILE A 141 6.21 32.19 0.02
CA ILE A 141 6.77 33.53 -0.07
C ILE A 141 7.68 33.58 -1.28
N GLN A 142 7.34 34.45 -2.23
CA GLN A 142 8.20 34.83 -3.35
C GLN A 142 8.74 36.25 -3.11
N PHE A 143 9.95 36.51 -3.59
CA PHE A 143 10.54 37.84 -3.56
C PHE A 143 10.56 38.41 -4.98
N GLU A 144 10.03 39.62 -5.14
CA GLU A 144 10.12 40.37 -6.39
C GLU A 144 11.07 41.55 -6.18
N GLU A 145 12.02 41.71 -7.10
CA GLU A 145 12.90 42.87 -7.10
C GLU A 145 12.19 44.05 -7.77
N LYS A 146 11.97 45.13 -7.03
CA LYS A 146 11.47 46.40 -7.56
C LYS A 146 12.48 47.50 -7.33
N ASN A 147 13.16 47.89 -8.40
CA ASN A 147 14.21 48.90 -8.44
C ASN A 147 15.40 48.60 -7.51
N SER A 148 15.28 48.94 -6.22
CA SER A 148 16.34 48.82 -5.22
C SER A 148 15.88 48.11 -3.94
N ASN A 149 14.65 47.60 -3.92
CA ASN A 149 14.08 46.89 -2.77
C ASN A 149 13.58 45.50 -3.21
N LEU A 150 13.63 44.55 -2.27
CA LEU A 150 12.96 43.26 -2.39
C LEU A 150 11.60 43.36 -1.70
N ASP A 151 10.53 43.14 -2.46
CA ASP A 151 9.18 43.04 -1.94
C ASP A 151 8.83 41.57 -1.66
N ILE A 152 8.11 41.33 -0.57
CA ILE A 152 7.53 40.02 -0.24
C ILE A 152 6.18 39.89 -0.94
N VAL A 153 6.01 38.82 -1.72
CA VAL A 153 4.74 38.42 -2.34
C VAL A 153 4.33 37.07 -1.76
N ILE A 154 3.16 37.02 -1.14
CA ILE A 154 2.57 35.75 -0.68
C ILE A 154 1.69 35.22 -1.80
N GLN A 155 1.97 34.00 -2.24
CA GLN A 155 1.18 33.29 -3.22
C GLN A 155 0.69 31.97 -2.64
N GLN A 156 -0.41 31.44 -3.19
CA GLN A 156 -0.94 30.13 -2.80
C GLN A 156 -0.77 29.15 -3.94
N GLY A 157 -0.20 27.98 -3.62
CA GLY A 157 0.12 26.97 -4.63
C GLY A 157 0.03 25.56 -4.09
N ILE A 158 0.09 24.59 -4.99
CA ILE A 158 0.09 23.16 -4.67
C ILE A 158 1.51 22.75 -4.30
N ASN A 159 1.64 21.93 -3.26
CA ASN A 159 2.93 21.34 -2.92
C ASN A 159 3.24 20.16 -3.84
N ILE A 160 4.11 20.37 -4.84
CA ILE A 160 4.53 19.36 -5.81
C ILE A 160 5.26 18.15 -5.20
N ASN A 161 5.65 18.21 -3.92
CA ASN A 161 6.28 17.09 -3.22
C ASN A 161 5.25 16.19 -2.51
N LYS A 162 3.98 16.59 -2.48
CA LYS A 162 2.95 15.89 -1.72
C LYS A 162 1.65 15.80 -2.51
N LEU A 163 1.47 14.67 -3.17
CA LEU A 163 0.20 14.29 -3.76
C LEU A 163 -0.81 13.90 -2.67
N ASP A 164 -2.00 14.50 -2.73
CA ASP A 164 -3.07 14.19 -1.77
C ASP A 164 -3.74 12.85 -2.12
N LYS A 165 -4.25 12.71 -3.34
CA LYS A 165 -4.86 11.47 -3.84
C LYS A 165 -4.43 11.19 -5.27
N GLY A 166 -4.23 9.93 -5.61
CA GLY A 166 -4.06 9.53 -7.00
C GLY A 166 -4.27 8.05 -7.24
N CYS A 167 -4.56 7.69 -8.49
CA CYS A 167 -4.58 6.32 -8.94
C CYS A 167 -3.96 6.18 -10.33
N LEU A 168 -3.45 4.98 -10.61
CA LEU A 168 -2.98 4.54 -11.91
C LEU A 168 -3.81 3.32 -12.31
N ILE A 169 -4.49 3.39 -13.44
CA ILE A 169 -5.29 2.30 -14.00
C ILE A 169 -4.52 1.76 -15.21
N PHE A 170 -4.03 0.53 -15.12
CA PHE A 170 -3.20 -0.10 -16.15
C PHE A 170 -4.08 -0.77 -17.20
N ASN A 171 -3.74 -0.62 -18.48
CA ASN A 171 -4.44 -1.27 -19.59
C ASN A 171 -4.06 -2.76 -19.69
N VAL A 172 -4.43 -3.54 -18.68
CA VAL A 172 -4.29 -5.00 -18.59
C VAL A 172 -5.55 -5.57 -17.96
N ASP A 173 -5.90 -6.82 -18.26
CA ASP A 173 -7.00 -7.54 -17.60
C ASP A 173 -8.34 -6.77 -17.61
N LYS A 174 -8.70 -6.20 -18.78
CA LYS A 174 -9.92 -5.39 -18.99
C LYS A 174 -11.18 -6.06 -18.43
N GLU A 175 -11.38 -7.32 -18.77
CA GLU A 175 -12.55 -8.11 -18.37
C GLU A 175 -12.58 -8.42 -16.86
N GLU A 176 -11.42 -8.32 -16.18
CA GLU A 176 -11.31 -8.50 -14.72
C GLU A 176 -11.33 -7.17 -13.95
N GLY A 177 -11.54 -6.05 -14.65
CA GLY A 177 -11.67 -4.73 -14.03
C GLY A 177 -10.46 -3.82 -14.09
N TYR A 178 -9.46 -4.14 -14.91
CA TYR A 178 -8.17 -3.47 -14.95
C TYR A 178 -7.40 -3.53 -13.62
N LYS A 179 -6.08 -3.68 -13.72
CA LYS A 179 -5.22 -3.54 -12.54
C LYS A 179 -5.11 -2.06 -12.16
N VAL A 180 -5.27 -1.74 -10.87
CA VAL A 180 -5.25 -0.37 -10.35
C VAL A 180 -4.24 -0.27 -9.20
N LEU A 181 -3.44 0.80 -9.20
CA LEU A 181 -2.72 1.26 -8.00
C LEU A 181 -3.36 2.53 -7.49
N SER A 182 -3.48 2.66 -6.18
CA SER A 182 -4.06 3.85 -5.55
C SER A 182 -3.18 4.34 -4.41
N VAL A 183 -3.08 5.66 -4.29
CA VAL A 183 -2.41 6.37 -3.22
C VAL A 183 -3.38 7.37 -2.62
N ASP A 184 -3.57 7.27 -1.32
CA ASP A 184 -4.26 8.29 -0.53
C ASP A 184 -3.32 8.73 0.61
N SER A 185 -3.04 10.03 0.68
CA SER A 185 -2.27 10.65 1.75
C SER A 185 -3.17 11.17 2.88
N ASN A 186 -4.49 11.24 2.64
CA ASN A 186 -5.49 11.76 3.56
C ASN A 186 -6.19 10.58 4.25
N LYS A 187 -5.95 10.41 5.57
CA LYS A 187 -6.47 9.26 6.33
C LYS A 187 -7.95 9.39 6.76
N TYR A 188 -8.65 10.45 6.33
CA TYR A 188 -9.97 10.82 6.87
C TYR A 188 -11.15 10.54 5.93
N ASP A 189 -10.91 10.30 4.63
CA ASP A 189 -11.96 10.12 3.61
C ASP A 189 -11.67 8.96 2.64
N THR A 190 -10.90 7.97 3.07
CA THR A 190 -10.43 6.86 2.23
C THR A 190 -11.57 6.06 1.56
N LYS A 191 -12.73 5.94 2.22
CA LYS A 191 -13.93 5.29 1.63
C LYS A 191 -14.43 6.00 0.38
N TYR A 192 -14.46 7.33 0.40
CA TYR A 192 -14.92 8.09 -0.76
C TYR A 192 -14.02 7.84 -1.98
N TRP A 193 -12.70 7.79 -1.78
CA TRP A 193 -11.76 7.61 -2.88
C TRP A 193 -11.80 6.17 -3.43
N LEU A 194 -11.65 5.16 -2.58
CA LEU A 194 -11.58 3.76 -3.03
C LEU A 194 -12.96 3.17 -3.35
N GLU A 195 -13.94 3.33 -2.45
CA GLU A 195 -15.25 2.66 -2.58
C GLU A 195 -16.19 3.46 -3.50
N ASN A 196 -16.37 4.76 -3.26
CA ASN A 196 -17.42 5.52 -3.97
C ASN A 196 -17.00 6.02 -5.35
N PHE A 197 -15.79 6.58 -5.47
CA PHE A 197 -15.31 7.16 -6.73
C PHE A 197 -14.69 6.10 -7.65
N LEU A 198 -13.67 5.39 -7.16
CA LEU A 198 -13.00 4.39 -7.97
C LEU A 198 -13.84 3.10 -8.10
N GLY A 199 -14.58 2.74 -7.05
CA GLY A 199 -15.31 1.47 -7.00
C GLY A 199 -14.33 0.32 -7.15
N VAL A 200 -13.30 0.26 -6.31
CA VAL A 200 -12.25 -0.75 -6.41
C VAL A 200 -12.27 -1.74 -5.25
N ASN A 201 -11.97 -2.99 -5.57
CA ASN A 201 -11.71 -4.03 -4.58
C ASN A 201 -10.22 -4.42 -4.60
N PRO A 202 -9.63 -4.78 -3.43
CA PRO A 202 -8.28 -5.29 -3.38
C PRO A 202 -8.11 -6.46 -4.35
N LEU A 203 -7.03 -6.44 -5.13
CA LEU A 203 -6.65 -7.58 -5.95
C LEU A 203 -6.10 -8.63 -4.96
N SER A 204 -6.89 -9.66 -4.68
CA SER A 204 -6.48 -10.78 -3.82
C SER A 204 -5.51 -11.71 -4.56
N ASP A 205 -4.42 -11.12 -5.05
CA ASP A 205 -3.32 -11.87 -5.65
C ASP A 205 -2.48 -12.55 -4.56
N ASP A 206 -1.60 -13.43 -4.98
CA ASP A 206 -0.74 -14.21 -4.10
C ASP A 206 0.21 -13.34 -3.26
N ASN A 207 0.59 -12.18 -3.78
CA ASN A 207 1.38 -11.19 -3.07
C ASN A 207 0.58 -10.53 -1.94
N PHE A 208 -0.68 -10.17 -2.20
CA PHE A 208 -1.61 -9.66 -1.21
C PHE A 208 -1.90 -10.70 -0.12
N LYS A 209 -2.22 -11.95 -0.51
CA LYS A 209 -2.45 -13.06 0.44
C LYS A 209 -1.22 -13.32 1.30
N THR A 210 -0.04 -13.49 0.70
CA THR A 210 1.23 -13.72 1.43
C THR A 210 1.48 -12.61 2.45
N LYS A 211 1.38 -11.35 2.03
CA LYS A 211 1.61 -10.18 2.88
C LYS A 211 0.62 -10.11 4.04
N ASN A 212 -0.66 -10.26 3.74
CA ASN A 212 -1.72 -10.14 4.73
C ASN A 212 -1.71 -11.30 5.72
N TYR A 213 -1.41 -12.52 5.26
CA TYR A 213 -1.28 -13.68 6.12
C TYR A 213 -0.07 -13.53 7.07
N LEU A 214 1.09 -13.09 6.58
CA LEU A 214 2.24 -12.78 7.45
C LEU A 214 1.93 -11.65 8.46
N LYS A 215 1.14 -10.65 8.06
CA LYS A 215 0.70 -9.58 8.96
C LYS A 215 -0.29 -10.07 10.01
N PHE A 216 -1.18 -10.98 9.62
CA PHE A 216 -2.08 -11.68 10.52
C PHE A 216 -1.29 -12.49 11.55
N CYS A 217 -0.30 -13.31 11.12
CA CYS A 217 0.59 -14.02 12.03
C CYS A 217 1.30 -13.06 13.00
N GLN A 218 1.78 -11.91 12.53
CA GLN A 218 2.40 -10.90 13.40
C GLN A 218 1.47 -10.40 14.51
N ASN A 219 0.19 -10.22 14.22
CA ASN A 219 -0.76 -9.74 15.22
C ASN A 219 -1.24 -10.88 16.12
N PHE A 220 -1.41 -12.09 15.59
CA PHE A 220 -1.63 -13.29 16.40
C PHE A 220 -0.49 -13.51 17.42
N ALA A 221 0.77 -13.36 16.98
CA ALA A 221 1.93 -13.48 17.86
C ALA A 221 1.86 -12.50 19.04
N LYS A 222 1.42 -11.27 18.80
CA LYS A 222 1.35 -10.22 19.83
C LYS A 222 0.11 -10.32 20.73
N ASP A 223 -1.01 -10.68 20.15
CA ASP A 223 -2.31 -10.64 20.82
C ASP A 223 -2.63 -11.96 21.53
N VAL A 224 -2.01 -13.07 21.11
CA VAL A 224 -2.30 -14.42 21.61
C VAL A 224 -1.06 -15.14 22.12
N VAL A 225 -0.01 -15.30 21.29
CA VAL A 225 1.20 -16.05 21.69
C VAL A 225 1.92 -15.35 22.85
N LEU A 226 2.16 -14.04 22.75
CA LEU A 226 2.84 -13.28 23.79
C LEU A 226 2.09 -13.31 25.15
N PRO A 227 0.76 -13.11 25.22
CA PRO A 227 0.02 -13.22 26.49
C PRO A 227 -0.11 -14.65 27.03
N ALA A 228 -0.24 -15.65 26.16
CA ALA A 228 -0.37 -17.05 26.57
C ALA A 228 0.97 -17.66 27.01
N GLU A 229 2.07 -17.21 26.40
CA GLU A 229 3.42 -17.72 26.63
C GLU A 229 4.35 -16.58 27.03
N ASP A 230 5.39 -16.28 26.24
CA ASP A 230 6.30 -15.19 26.53
C ASP A 230 6.92 -14.55 25.29
N LYS A 231 7.77 -13.55 25.51
CA LYS A 231 8.43 -12.80 24.44
C LYS A 231 9.37 -13.66 23.59
N GLN A 232 9.98 -14.70 24.17
CA GLN A 232 10.81 -15.62 23.41
C GLN A 232 9.93 -16.39 22.41
N GLN A 233 8.81 -16.94 22.88
CA GLN A 233 7.89 -17.67 22.01
C GLN A 233 7.24 -16.81 20.92
N GLU A 234 6.87 -15.56 21.22
CA GLU A 234 6.42 -14.60 20.20
C GLU A 234 7.43 -14.47 19.04
N VAL A 235 8.71 -14.30 19.39
CA VAL A 235 9.79 -14.13 18.40
C VAL A 235 10.06 -15.44 17.65
N LEU A 236 10.02 -16.59 18.33
CA LEU A 236 10.21 -17.90 17.70
C LEU A 236 9.08 -18.22 16.73
N PHE A 237 7.82 -18.04 17.13
CA PHE A 237 6.66 -18.21 16.27
C PHE A 237 6.79 -17.38 14.99
N MET A 238 7.14 -16.09 15.11
CA MET A 238 7.31 -15.23 13.94
C MET A 238 8.45 -15.68 13.03
N ASN A 239 9.54 -16.18 13.59
CA ASN A 239 10.64 -16.73 12.81
C ASN A 239 10.23 -18.03 12.08
N ARG A 240 9.49 -18.92 12.75
CA ARG A 240 8.94 -20.14 12.13
C ARG A 240 8.00 -19.80 10.99
N ALA A 241 7.06 -18.88 11.23
CA ALA A 241 6.11 -18.42 10.23
C ALA A 241 6.83 -17.88 8.98
N VAL A 242 7.74 -16.92 9.14
CA VAL A 242 8.48 -16.35 8.00
C VAL A 242 9.32 -17.40 7.27
N ASN A 243 9.93 -18.34 7.99
CA ASN A 243 10.74 -19.38 7.38
C ASN A 243 9.89 -20.43 6.64
N HIS A 244 8.71 -20.79 7.13
CA HIS A 244 7.77 -21.62 6.39
C HIS A 244 7.41 -20.96 5.06
N PHE A 245 7.09 -19.67 5.09
CA PHE A 245 6.80 -18.91 3.87
C PHE A 245 8.03 -18.78 2.94
N ALA A 246 9.25 -18.71 3.47
CA ALA A 246 10.46 -18.57 2.66
C ALA A 246 10.95 -19.89 2.02
N LYS A 247 10.57 -21.05 2.59
CA LYS A 247 11.03 -22.37 2.15
C LYS A 247 10.06 -23.07 1.20
N ASN A 248 8.78 -22.68 1.21
CA ASN A 248 7.73 -23.30 0.42
C ASN A 248 7.34 -22.44 -0.78
N ASP A 249 6.98 -23.08 -1.89
CA ASP A 249 6.46 -22.39 -3.08
C ASP A 249 4.96 -22.09 -2.96
N SER A 250 4.23 -22.88 -2.17
CA SER A 250 2.80 -22.74 -1.91
C SER A 250 2.49 -22.81 -0.42
N PHE A 251 1.58 -21.98 0.04
CA PHE A 251 1.04 -22.00 1.38
C PHE A 251 -0.12 -22.99 1.46
N GLU A 252 -0.14 -23.80 2.51
CA GLU A 252 -1.29 -24.62 2.89
C GLU A 252 -1.44 -24.56 4.42
N GLU A 253 -2.63 -24.14 4.87
CA GLU A 253 -2.85 -23.77 6.27
C GLU A 253 -2.65 -24.95 7.24
N SER A 254 -3.07 -26.16 6.88
CA SER A 254 -2.92 -27.31 7.77
C SER A 254 -1.45 -27.68 7.98
N THR A 255 -0.65 -27.63 6.91
CA THR A 255 0.80 -27.84 6.92
C THR A 255 1.49 -26.73 7.69
N PHE A 256 1.12 -25.48 7.45
CA PHE A 256 1.62 -24.33 8.19
C PHE A 256 1.40 -24.48 9.70
N LEU A 257 0.18 -24.82 10.12
CA LEU A 257 -0.13 -24.98 11.53
C LEU A 257 0.69 -26.10 12.17
N ASN A 258 0.87 -27.22 11.48
CA ASN A 258 1.67 -28.34 11.99
C ASN A 258 3.17 -28.03 12.08
N GLU A 259 3.71 -27.23 11.15
CA GLU A 259 5.15 -26.91 11.12
C GLU A 259 5.52 -25.73 12.02
N VAL A 260 4.60 -24.78 12.21
CA VAL A 260 4.88 -23.50 12.89
C VAL A 260 4.41 -23.50 14.35
N MET A 261 3.32 -24.20 14.66
CA MET A 261 2.80 -24.29 16.04
C MET A 261 3.46 -25.43 16.79
N GLU A 262 4.28 -25.10 17.78
CA GLU A 262 4.81 -26.13 18.70
C GLU A 262 3.85 -26.48 19.80
N ASN A 263 3.12 -25.50 20.34
CA ASN A 263 2.11 -25.71 21.34
C ASN A 263 0.77 -26.04 20.65
N PRO A 264 0.27 -27.28 20.71
CA PRO A 264 -0.98 -27.66 20.05
C PRO A 264 -2.21 -26.95 20.63
N GLU A 265 -2.13 -26.43 21.88
CA GLU A 265 -3.21 -25.68 22.52
C GLU A 265 -3.46 -24.33 21.85
N LEU A 266 -2.48 -23.78 21.12
CA LEU A 266 -2.62 -22.54 20.37
C LEU A 266 -3.29 -22.71 19.00
N ILE A 267 -3.46 -23.94 18.50
CA ILE A 267 -4.10 -24.21 17.21
C ILE A 267 -5.60 -23.81 17.23
N PRO A 268 -6.41 -24.19 18.23
CA PRO A 268 -7.78 -23.69 18.38
C PRO A 268 -7.83 -22.15 18.45
N GLU A 269 -6.93 -21.54 19.22
CA GLU A 269 -6.85 -20.09 19.37
C GLU A 269 -6.51 -19.40 18.04
N PHE A 270 -5.62 -19.97 17.24
CA PHE A 270 -5.31 -19.45 15.90
C PHE A 270 -6.54 -19.49 14.99
N LYS A 271 -7.26 -20.62 14.97
CA LYS A 271 -8.48 -20.75 14.17
C LYS A 271 -9.55 -19.76 14.62
N HIS A 272 -9.76 -19.61 15.92
CA HIS A 272 -10.69 -18.63 16.47
C HIS A 272 -10.29 -17.19 16.12
N TYR A 273 -9.02 -16.84 16.31
CA TYR A 273 -8.47 -15.53 15.97
C TYR A 273 -8.59 -15.25 14.46
N LYS A 274 -8.45 -16.26 13.60
CA LYS A 274 -8.70 -16.14 12.16
C LYS A 274 -10.18 -15.87 11.86
N THR A 275 -11.11 -16.56 12.51
CA THR A 275 -12.54 -16.27 12.34
C THR A 275 -12.89 -14.83 12.74
N GLU A 276 -12.32 -14.33 13.84
CA GLU A 276 -12.63 -12.98 14.33
C GLU A 276 -11.90 -11.86 13.58
N LYS A 277 -10.62 -12.07 13.25
CA LYS A 277 -9.75 -11.02 12.70
C LYS A 277 -9.40 -11.22 11.23
N GLY A 278 -9.63 -12.39 10.65
CA GLY A 278 -9.38 -12.72 9.25
C GLY A 278 -9.99 -11.74 8.25
N PRO A 279 -11.27 -11.30 8.40
CA PRO A 279 -11.89 -10.32 7.51
C PRO A 279 -11.13 -8.99 7.41
N LYS A 280 -10.43 -8.59 8.48
CA LYS A 280 -9.61 -7.37 8.48
C LYS A 280 -8.39 -7.47 7.55
N TYR A 281 -7.92 -8.69 7.30
CA TYR A 281 -6.78 -8.96 6.42
C TYR A 281 -7.23 -9.61 5.10
N SER A 282 -8.53 -9.81 4.89
CA SER A 282 -9.08 -10.50 3.72
C SER A 282 -8.50 -11.91 3.55
N ILE A 283 -8.42 -12.67 4.66
CA ILE A 283 -7.90 -14.05 4.69
C ILE A 283 -8.89 -15.07 5.29
N GLU A 284 -10.12 -14.66 5.58
CA GLU A 284 -11.15 -15.46 6.24
C GLU A 284 -11.32 -16.85 5.59
N ASP A 285 -11.40 -16.89 4.27
CA ASP A 285 -11.58 -18.12 3.47
C ASP A 285 -10.29 -18.59 2.78
N VAL A 286 -9.14 -18.00 3.13
CA VAL A 286 -7.85 -18.35 2.50
C VAL A 286 -7.22 -19.50 3.26
N SER A 287 -7.15 -20.67 2.63
CA SER A 287 -6.48 -21.87 3.19
C SER A 287 -5.28 -22.33 2.36
N ASN A 288 -5.18 -21.91 1.10
CA ASN A 288 -4.06 -22.18 0.21
C ASN A 288 -3.84 -21.05 -0.80
N PHE A 289 -2.59 -20.85 -1.22
CA PHE A 289 -2.18 -19.90 -2.26
C PHE A 289 -0.69 -20.07 -2.60
N ASP A 290 -0.25 -19.59 -3.76
CA ASP A 290 1.18 -19.59 -4.10
C ASP A 290 1.92 -18.49 -3.32
N ILE A 291 3.15 -18.75 -2.88
CA ILE A 291 3.86 -17.81 -2.02
C ILE A 291 4.65 -16.79 -2.84
N ALA A 292 4.37 -15.51 -2.60
CA ALA A 292 5.11 -14.42 -3.20
C ALA A 292 6.42 -14.16 -2.44
N ASN A 293 7.52 -14.74 -2.92
CA ASN A 293 8.87 -14.59 -2.33
C ASN A 293 9.31 -13.13 -2.05
N LYS A 294 8.85 -12.18 -2.87
CA LYS A 294 9.09 -10.75 -2.65
C LYS A 294 8.39 -10.24 -1.38
N ALA A 295 7.12 -10.56 -1.19
CA ALA A 295 6.38 -10.21 0.03
C ALA A 295 7.02 -10.82 1.28
N VAL A 296 7.48 -12.07 1.19
CA VAL A 296 8.21 -12.73 2.29
C VAL A 296 9.50 -11.98 2.63
N SER A 297 10.29 -11.64 1.61
CA SER A 297 11.56 -10.92 1.78
C SER A 297 11.36 -9.53 2.40
N ASP A 298 10.33 -8.80 1.97
CA ASP A 298 10.02 -7.47 2.49
C ASP A 298 9.44 -7.52 3.92
N ALA A 299 8.60 -8.52 4.22
CA ALA A 299 8.10 -8.77 5.57
C ALA A 299 9.26 -9.14 6.52
N ARG A 300 10.16 -10.03 6.11
CA ARG A 300 11.33 -10.46 6.89
C ARG A 300 12.20 -9.29 7.33
N LYS A 301 12.42 -8.29 6.47
CA LYS A 301 13.18 -7.08 6.81
C LYS A 301 12.52 -6.22 7.89
N LYS A 302 11.18 -6.25 7.99
CA LYS A 302 10.39 -5.42 8.90
C LYS A 302 10.15 -6.07 10.25
N ILE A 303 10.26 -7.40 10.33
CA ILE A 303 10.06 -8.15 11.56
C ILE A 303 11.31 -7.96 12.44
N LYS A 304 11.10 -7.31 13.60
CA LYS A 304 12.16 -7.09 14.58
C LYS A 304 12.32 -8.33 15.45
N ASN A 305 13.37 -9.09 15.21
CA ASN A 305 13.77 -10.22 16.05
C ASN A 305 14.63 -9.75 17.23
N VAL A 306 14.09 -8.86 18.07
CA VAL A 306 14.83 -8.29 19.21
C VAL A 306 14.02 -8.46 20.48
N ILE A 307 14.63 -9.07 21.49
CA ILE A 307 14.14 -9.07 22.86
C ILE A 307 14.81 -7.91 23.59
N ASN A 308 14.01 -7.00 24.14
CA ASN A 308 14.49 -5.90 24.97
C ASN A 308 14.32 -6.28 26.43
N LEU A 309 15.40 -6.16 27.20
CA LEU A 309 15.42 -6.39 28.64
C LEU A 309 15.33 -5.05 29.39
N ASP A 310 14.86 -5.10 30.63
CA ASP A 310 14.76 -3.97 31.56
C ASP A 310 16.12 -3.31 31.88
N THR A 311 17.21 -4.08 31.72
CA THR A 311 18.60 -3.64 31.89
C THR A 311 19.18 -2.88 30.69
N ASN A 312 18.36 -2.52 29.70
CA ASN A 312 18.77 -1.94 28.40
C ASN A 312 19.63 -2.88 27.53
N ILE A 313 19.68 -4.18 27.86
CA ILE A 313 20.31 -5.20 27.03
C ILE A 313 19.32 -5.62 25.93
N GLN A 314 19.84 -5.78 24.71
CA GLN A 314 19.07 -6.27 23.57
C GLN A 314 19.63 -7.60 23.08
N ILE A 315 18.76 -8.61 22.99
CA ILE A 315 19.11 -9.91 22.40
C ILE A 315 18.51 -9.95 21.00
N LYS A 316 19.37 -9.83 19.98
CA LYS A 316 18.97 -9.94 18.57
C LYS A 316 19.05 -11.39 18.12
N MET A 317 17.91 -11.95 17.74
CA MET A 317 17.75 -13.34 17.27
C MET A 317 17.77 -13.38 15.74
N ASP A 318 18.96 -13.36 15.13
CA ASP A 318 19.13 -13.39 13.67
C ASP A 318 19.24 -14.84 13.16
N PHE A 319 18.17 -15.62 13.34
CA PHE A 319 18.18 -17.03 12.96
C PHE A 319 17.72 -17.21 11.51
N ILE A 320 18.60 -17.78 10.68
CA ILE A 320 18.24 -18.26 9.34
C ILE A 320 17.42 -19.57 9.43
N ASN A 321 17.48 -20.30 10.56
CA ASN A 321 16.70 -21.51 10.80
C ASN A 321 16.07 -21.50 12.22
N PRO A 322 14.74 -21.62 12.38
CA PRO A 322 14.06 -21.53 13.69
C PRO A 322 14.49 -22.61 14.69
N GLU A 323 14.74 -23.84 14.21
CA GLU A 323 15.20 -24.97 15.03
C GLU A 323 16.53 -24.72 15.75
N SER A 324 17.30 -23.72 15.29
CA SER A 324 18.56 -23.35 15.94
C SER A 324 18.34 -22.49 17.19
N ALA A 325 17.25 -21.75 17.28
CA ALA A 325 17.06 -20.76 18.34
C ALA A 325 16.86 -21.41 19.72
N GLU A 326 16.02 -22.44 19.81
CA GLU A 326 15.78 -23.17 21.06
C GLU A 326 16.98 -24.00 21.51
N LYS A 327 17.79 -24.46 20.56
CA LYS A 327 19.04 -25.17 20.87
C LYS A 327 20.08 -24.25 21.53
N TYR A 328 20.04 -22.96 21.23
CA TYR A 328 21.07 -22.01 21.63
C TYR A 328 20.61 -20.97 22.64
N VAL A 329 19.31 -20.84 22.92
CA VAL A 329 18.78 -19.85 23.87
C VAL A 329 17.80 -20.49 24.84
N GLU A 330 18.12 -20.41 26.13
CA GLU A 330 17.30 -20.90 27.23
C GLU A 330 16.98 -19.76 28.19
N LYS A 331 15.72 -19.66 28.63
CA LYS A 331 15.29 -18.69 29.63
C LYS A 331 15.01 -19.40 30.95
N GLY A 332 15.47 -18.83 32.05
CA GLY A 332 15.21 -19.34 33.39
C GLY A 332 14.99 -18.24 34.42
N TRP A 333 14.65 -18.66 35.63
CA TRP A 333 14.56 -17.80 36.80
C TRP A 333 15.68 -18.18 37.78
N ASP A 334 16.46 -17.20 38.20
CA ASP A 334 17.49 -17.37 39.23
C ASP A 334 16.86 -17.04 40.59
N GLU A 335 16.61 -18.07 41.40
CA GLU A 335 15.99 -17.92 42.72
C GLU A 335 16.87 -17.12 43.70
N GLU A 336 18.19 -17.15 43.57
CA GLU A 336 19.08 -16.40 44.46
C GLU A 336 19.09 -14.91 44.12
N LYS A 337 19.10 -14.59 42.82
CA LYS A 337 19.12 -13.20 42.34
C LYS A 337 17.73 -12.59 42.22
N GLN A 338 16.67 -13.40 42.27
CA GLN A 338 15.29 -12.98 42.02
C GLN A 338 15.15 -12.26 40.66
N MET A 339 15.79 -12.81 39.63
CA MET A 339 15.81 -12.23 38.28
C MET A 339 15.69 -13.32 37.22
N TYR A 340 15.10 -12.96 36.07
CA TYR A 340 15.15 -13.81 34.88
C TYR A 340 16.53 -13.74 34.23
N TYR A 341 16.97 -14.86 33.65
CA TYR A 341 18.17 -14.93 32.83
C TYR A 341 17.88 -15.56 31.48
N TYR A 342 18.75 -15.25 30.52
CA TYR A 342 18.87 -15.97 29.25
C TYR A 342 20.28 -16.59 29.18
N LEU A 343 20.37 -17.89 28.93
CA LEU A 343 21.61 -18.58 28.58
C LEU A 343 21.73 -18.64 27.05
N VAL A 344 22.90 -18.27 26.53
CA VAL A 344 23.20 -18.35 25.09
C VAL A 344 24.36 -19.34 24.89
N TYR A 345 24.07 -20.45 24.23
CA TYR A 345 25.05 -21.50 23.92
C TYR A 345 25.66 -21.26 22.53
N PHE A 346 26.98 -21.35 22.41
CA PHE A 346 27.69 -21.23 21.14
C PHE A 346 28.88 -22.20 21.07
N ASN A 347 29.22 -22.66 19.87
CA ASN A 347 30.32 -23.62 19.67
C ASN A 347 31.67 -22.92 19.42
N LYS A 348 31.67 -21.82 18.65
CA LYS A 348 32.87 -21.06 18.29
C LYS A 348 32.51 -19.60 18.07
N GLU A 349 33.37 -18.69 18.52
CA GLU A 349 33.27 -17.27 18.17
C GLU A 349 33.68 -17.05 16.72
N GLN A 350 32.91 -16.27 15.97
CA GLN A 350 33.31 -15.80 14.64
C GLN A 350 34.15 -14.54 14.79
N LYS A 351 35.36 -14.55 14.21
CA LYS A 351 36.16 -13.33 14.07
C LYS A 351 35.58 -12.54 12.89
N SER A 352 35.29 -11.27 13.14
CA SER A 352 34.80 -10.31 12.15
C SER A 352 35.82 -10.03 11.06
#